data_AF-A0A0C3Q0N4-F1
#
_entry.id   AF-A0A0C3Q0N4-F1
#
_cell.length_a   1.000
_cell.length_b   1.000
_cell.length_c   1.000
_cell.angle_alpha   90.00
_cell.angle_beta   90.00
_cell.angle_gamma   90.00
#
_symmetry.space_group_name_H-M   'P 1'
#
loop_
_entity.id
_entity.type
_entity.pdbx_description
1 polymer ?
#
loop_
_entity_poly.entity_id
_entity_poly.type
_entity_poly.pdbx_seq_one_letter_code
_entity_poly.pdbx_strand_id
1 'polypeptide(L)'
;MGPPEIPWPGVVPLGILPKVTDQRIKWDKVPIAQTSIIRHAHGWTVFDSLYVFGDSFYIVTDTPEDFPHLQDILSSEGSSAEDAKPGNIKFIGAKEAMKLFGHSASHVAGVTVSWSAIPKSDLLSEVMPGLWRTFATLDPDITIGGNTYLPAPSRFIFPHLSSGQWRDHRKVNAMMIRASFPSTSIETKQGWKDRRSIKQAYSFDIVVLAQSAAARQSPTYKESQRALSSTLGFFAPRNWWAPVRNSVLEAAGLPRGQTGVIEVDRKITITYIVTQGRELALEYGSHSKLADGLRKLERDYNWEANIVIMDKMSISEQMAMAAKSTIIIGIHGRFLTSLLWMIPNRSSTVIELFLPGYFSSKYQIPAQALGIEHYGIWNSTYVGPYTLSCWIPAVNQDPI
;
A
#
# COMPACT_ATOMS: atom_id res chain seq x y z
N MET A 1 -40.70 -0.01 6.70
CA MET A 1 -39.68 -0.88 7.31
C MET A 1 -38.34 -0.39 6.80
N GLY A 2 -37.59 0.34 7.63
CA GLY A 2 -36.25 0.78 7.28
C GLY A 2 -35.29 -0.41 7.21
N PRO A 3 -34.20 -0.32 6.42
CA PRO A 3 -33.18 -1.36 6.41
C PRO A 3 -32.58 -1.51 7.83
N PRO A 4 -32.20 -2.72 8.23
CA PRO A 4 -31.63 -2.96 9.56
C PRO A 4 -30.30 -2.22 9.69
N GLU A 5 -30.19 -1.37 10.71
CA GLU A 5 -28.92 -0.81 11.15
C GLU A 5 -28.02 -1.95 11.60
N ILE A 6 -26.97 -2.22 10.82
CA ILE A 6 -25.86 -3.06 11.26
C ILE A 6 -24.99 -2.15 12.14
N PRO A 7 -24.89 -2.37 13.46
CA PRO A 7 -24.03 -1.57 14.29
C PRO A 7 -22.58 -1.78 13.84
N TRP A 8 -21.94 -0.69 13.46
CA TRP A 8 -20.49 -0.64 13.23
C TRP A 8 -19.79 -1.22 14.46
N PRO A 9 -18.81 -2.14 14.32
CA PRO A 9 -18.00 -2.54 15.45
C PRO A 9 -17.32 -1.27 15.97
N GLY A 10 -17.61 -0.96 17.22
CA GLY A 10 -17.23 0.30 17.86
C GLY A 10 -15.76 0.61 17.65
N VAL A 11 -15.47 1.91 17.59
CA VAL A 11 -14.13 2.46 17.73
C VAL A 11 -13.47 1.75 18.91
N VAL A 12 -12.57 0.81 18.65
CA VAL A 12 -11.69 0.28 19.67
C VAL A 12 -10.85 1.49 20.04
N PRO A 13 -10.97 2.04 21.26
CA PRO A 13 -10.02 3.05 21.67
C PRO A 13 -8.67 2.36 21.53
N LEU A 14 -7.75 2.96 20.77
CA LEU A 14 -6.33 2.60 20.84
C LEU A 14 -5.92 2.87 22.29
N GLY A 15 -6.20 1.90 23.15
CA GLY A 15 -5.93 1.93 24.56
C GLY A 15 -4.44 2.08 24.66
N ILE A 16 -4.01 3.27 25.09
CA ILE A 16 -2.74 3.58 25.73
C ILE A 16 -1.68 2.54 25.35
N LEU A 17 -0.94 2.81 24.26
CA LEU A 17 0.26 2.04 23.93
C LEU A 17 0.99 1.75 25.25
N PRO A 18 1.20 0.48 25.62
CA PRO A 18 1.74 0.14 26.93
C PRO A 18 3.02 0.94 27.15
N LYS A 19 3.14 1.56 28.33
CA LYS A 19 4.40 2.19 28.73
C LYS A 19 5.51 1.17 28.46
N VAL A 20 6.58 1.59 27.78
CA VAL A 20 7.79 0.78 27.57
C VAL A 20 8.42 0.56 28.94
N THR A 21 7.94 -0.42 29.70
CA THR A 21 8.49 -0.73 31.03
C THR A 21 9.12 -2.10 31.09
N ASP A 22 8.68 -3.05 30.26
CA ASP A 22 9.21 -4.41 30.28
C ASP A 22 9.67 -4.89 28.90
N GLN A 23 10.97 -5.16 28.78
CA GLN A 23 11.59 -5.81 27.63
C GLN A 23 11.17 -7.28 27.48
N ARG A 24 10.54 -7.85 28.52
CA ARG A 24 10.04 -9.22 28.55
C ARG A 24 8.67 -9.27 29.23
N ILE A 25 7.74 -9.98 28.61
CA ILE A 25 6.47 -10.33 29.24
C ILE A 25 6.67 -11.66 29.94
N LYS A 26 6.35 -11.73 31.23
CA LYS A 26 6.42 -12.96 32.02
C LYS A 26 5.01 -13.43 32.37
N TRP A 27 4.73 -14.71 32.10
CA TRP A 27 3.37 -15.26 32.19
C TRP A 27 2.93 -15.54 33.62
N ASP A 28 3.86 -15.56 34.56
CA ASP A 28 3.61 -15.68 36.00
C ASP A 28 2.90 -14.43 36.57
N LYS A 29 3.01 -13.28 35.89
CA LYS A 29 2.41 -12.00 36.30
C LYS A 29 1.20 -11.59 35.49
N VAL A 30 1.17 -11.97 34.21
CA VAL A 30 0.14 -11.57 33.25
C VAL A 30 -0.19 -12.79 32.38
N PRO A 31 -1.47 -13.15 32.20
CA PRO A 31 -1.82 -14.24 31.30
C PRO A 31 -1.30 -13.95 29.89
N ILE A 32 -0.97 -15.00 29.13
CA ILE A 32 -0.62 -14.84 27.73
C ILE A 32 -1.77 -14.16 26.98
N ALA A 33 -1.47 -13.05 26.31
CA ALA A 33 -2.47 -12.29 25.57
C ALA A 33 -2.96 -13.12 24.38
N GLN A 34 -4.27 -13.20 24.21
CA GLN A 34 -4.90 -13.78 23.02
C GLN A 34 -4.63 -12.82 21.85
N THR A 35 -4.29 -13.37 20.69
CA THR A 35 -4.17 -12.61 19.45
C THR A 35 -5.56 -12.16 19.03
N SER A 36 -5.70 -10.93 18.52
CA SER A 36 -6.93 -10.49 17.85
C SER A 36 -6.62 -9.96 16.45
N ILE A 37 -7.59 -10.07 15.54
CA ILE A 37 -7.54 -9.44 14.23
C ILE A 37 -8.38 -8.17 14.28
N ILE A 38 -7.73 -7.02 14.09
CA ILE A 38 -8.38 -5.71 14.05
C ILE A 38 -8.96 -5.46 12.66
N ARG A 39 -8.22 -5.84 11.61
CA ARG A 39 -8.65 -5.70 10.21
C ARG A 39 -8.07 -6.83 9.37
N HIS A 40 -8.87 -7.34 8.44
CA HIS A 40 -8.45 -8.36 7.50
C HIS A 40 -9.01 -8.13 6.09
N ALA A 41 -8.15 -8.35 5.10
CA ALA A 41 -8.47 -8.79 3.76
C ALA A 41 -7.42 -9.85 3.37
N HIS A 42 -7.68 -10.58 2.28
CA HIS A 42 -6.73 -11.58 1.77
C HIS A 42 -5.33 -10.96 1.61
N GLY A 43 -4.35 -11.48 2.34
CA GLY A 43 -2.97 -10.99 2.34
C GLY A 43 -2.72 -9.65 3.02
N TRP A 44 -3.71 -9.05 3.70
CA TRP A 44 -3.57 -7.82 4.47
C TRP A 44 -4.23 -7.97 5.82
N THR A 45 -3.45 -8.10 6.89
CA THR A 45 -4.01 -8.33 8.22
C THR A 45 -3.35 -7.44 9.26
N VAL A 46 -4.16 -6.79 10.10
CA VAL A 46 -3.72 -6.06 11.28
C VAL A 46 -4.03 -6.90 12.51
N PHE A 47 -2.98 -7.34 13.19
CA PHE A 47 -3.06 -8.08 14.44
C PHE A 47 -2.81 -7.17 15.63
N ASP A 48 -3.50 -7.46 16.72
CA ASP A 48 -3.04 -7.17 18.08
C ASP A 48 -2.47 -8.45 18.69
N SER A 49 -1.29 -8.37 19.28
CA SER A 49 -0.63 -9.44 20.03
C SER A 49 -0.32 -10.68 19.17
N LEU A 50 0.58 -10.53 18.19
CA LEU A 50 1.07 -11.64 17.35
C LEU A 50 2.38 -12.21 17.88
N TYR A 51 2.51 -13.53 17.91
CA TYR A 51 3.69 -14.20 18.46
C TYR A 51 4.57 -14.80 17.37
N VAL A 52 5.88 -14.80 17.60
CA VAL A 52 6.87 -15.45 16.73
C VAL A 52 7.75 -16.36 17.56
N PHE A 53 7.85 -17.62 17.15
CA PHE A 53 8.75 -18.59 17.76
C PHE A 53 9.36 -19.50 16.69
N GLY A 54 10.69 -19.60 16.67
CA GLY A 54 11.39 -20.26 15.56
C GLY A 54 11.03 -19.62 14.22
N ASP A 55 10.59 -20.41 13.25
CA ASP A 55 10.24 -19.95 11.90
C ASP A 55 8.76 -19.59 11.70
N SER A 56 7.93 -19.71 12.75
CA SER A 56 6.47 -19.59 12.64
C SER A 56 5.91 -18.37 13.38
N PHE A 57 4.91 -17.74 12.76
CA PHE A 57 3.95 -16.88 13.43
C PHE A 57 2.93 -17.75 14.16
N TYR A 58 2.49 -17.29 15.33
CA TYR A 58 1.49 -17.97 16.15
C TYR A 58 0.37 -16.99 16.48
N ILE A 59 -0.84 -17.38 16.10
CA ILE A 59 -2.08 -16.77 16.56
C ILE A 59 -2.47 -17.53 17.83
N VAL A 60 -2.31 -16.89 18.99
CA VAL A 60 -2.69 -17.48 20.27
C VAL A 60 -4.18 -17.27 20.44
N THR A 61 -4.98 -18.31 20.28
CA THR A 61 -6.44 -18.23 20.41
C THR A 61 -7.00 -19.55 20.92
N ASP A 62 -7.96 -19.48 21.83
CA ASP A 62 -8.77 -20.63 22.25
C ASP A 62 -10.02 -20.82 21.37
N THR A 63 -10.30 -19.89 20.45
CA THR A 63 -11.40 -19.94 19.46
C THR A 63 -10.88 -19.74 18.01
N PRO A 64 -10.11 -20.70 17.46
CA PRO A 64 -9.54 -20.58 16.12
C PRO A 64 -10.58 -20.45 14.99
N GLU A 65 -11.82 -20.89 15.22
CA GLU A 65 -12.95 -20.79 14.30
C GLU A 65 -13.42 -19.35 14.02
N ASP A 66 -13.10 -18.41 14.91
CA ASP A 66 -13.44 -16.98 14.74
C ASP A 66 -12.49 -16.26 13.77
N PHE A 67 -11.43 -16.93 13.33
CA PHE A 67 -10.38 -16.36 12.50
C PHE A 67 -10.57 -16.76 11.02
N PRO A 68 -10.13 -15.91 10.07
CA PRO A 68 -10.01 -16.30 8.67
C PRO A 68 -9.11 -17.53 8.51
N HIS A 69 -9.29 -18.25 7.40
CA HIS A 69 -8.40 -19.36 7.09
C HIS A 69 -6.95 -18.87 7.02
N LEU A 70 -6.02 -19.65 7.57
CA LEU A 70 -4.62 -19.26 7.67
C LEU A 70 -3.99 -18.95 6.30
N GLN A 71 -4.43 -19.65 5.24
CA GLN A 71 -3.97 -19.36 3.89
C GLN A 71 -4.40 -17.97 3.38
N ASP A 72 -5.50 -17.39 3.88
CA ASP A 72 -5.97 -16.05 3.50
C ASP A 72 -5.15 -14.95 4.20
N ILE A 73 -4.45 -15.31 5.28
CA ILE A 73 -3.56 -14.42 6.04
C ILE A 73 -2.13 -14.50 5.50
N LEU A 74 -1.57 -15.71 5.48
CA LEU A 74 -0.20 -16.01 5.07
C LEU A 74 -0.20 -17.35 4.34
N SER A 75 -0.08 -17.34 3.02
CA SER A 75 0.07 -18.57 2.23
C SER A 75 1.54 -18.93 2.00
N SER A 76 1.80 -20.21 1.77
CA SER A 76 3.10 -20.71 1.32
C SER A 76 3.51 -20.05 0.00
N GLU A 77 4.78 -19.65 -0.11
CA GLU A 77 5.30 -19.09 -1.37
C GLU A 77 5.18 -20.13 -2.50
N GLY A 78 4.69 -19.70 -3.66
CA GLY A 78 4.55 -20.55 -4.85
C GLY A 78 3.26 -21.36 -4.95
N SER A 79 2.35 -21.30 -3.97
CA SER A 79 1.04 -21.94 -4.11
C SER A 79 0.17 -21.21 -5.14
N SER A 80 -0.53 -21.98 -5.98
CA SER A 80 -1.62 -21.46 -6.82
C SER A 80 -2.80 -21.05 -5.92
N ALA A 81 -3.75 -20.30 -6.48
CA ALA A 81 -4.98 -19.98 -5.75
C ALA A 81 -5.85 -21.22 -5.46
N GLU A 82 -5.67 -22.31 -6.22
CA GLU A 82 -6.42 -23.56 -6.11
C GLU A 82 -5.81 -24.52 -5.07
N ASP A 83 -4.48 -24.46 -4.88
CA ASP A 83 -3.71 -25.29 -3.95
C ASP A 83 -3.09 -24.50 -2.80
N ALA A 84 -3.73 -23.39 -2.41
CA ALA A 84 -3.22 -22.51 -1.39
C ALA A 84 -3.10 -23.23 -0.04
N LYS A 85 -1.87 -23.31 0.47
CA LYS A 85 -1.57 -23.86 1.80
C LYS A 85 -1.16 -22.76 2.75
N PRO A 86 -1.45 -22.88 4.05
CA PRO A 86 -0.90 -21.99 5.05
C PRO A 86 0.63 -21.95 4.95
N GLY A 87 1.19 -20.74 5.03
CA GLY A 87 2.61 -20.54 5.21
C GLY A 87 3.03 -20.89 6.65
N ASN A 88 4.12 -20.27 7.12
CA ASN A 88 4.59 -20.49 8.49
C ASN A 88 3.77 -19.68 9.51
N ILE A 89 2.47 -19.96 9.60
CA ILE A 89 1.56 -19.42 10.61
C ILE A 89 0.70 -20.55 11.18
N LYS A 90 0.39 -20.50 12.49
CA LYS A 90 -0.36 -21.56 13.19
C LYS A 90 -1.27 -20.98 14.25
N PHE A 91 -2.41 -21.63 14.49
CA PHE A 91 -3.19 -21.43 15.71
C PHE A 91 -2.58 -22.23 16.87
N ILE A 92 -2.68 -21.69 18.07
CA ILE A 92 -2.29 -22.38 19.31
C ILE A 92 -3.14 -21.86 20.47
N GLY A 93 -3.65 -22.77 21.30
CA GLY A 93 -4.37 -22.38 22.53
C GLY A 93 -3.44 -21.76 23.56
N ALA A 94 -3.98 -20.97 24.50
CA ALA A 94 -3.17 -20.26 25.50
C ALA A 94 -2.35 -21.23 26.38
N LYS A 95 -2.93 -22.38 26.72
CA LYS A 95 -2.24 -23.41 27.55
C LYS A 95 -1.09 -24.06 26.79
N GLU A 96 -1.29 -24.40 25.52
CA GLU A 96 -0.27 -24.96 24.64
C GLU A 96 0.83 -23.93 24.35
N ALA A 97 0.47 -22.66 24.19
CA ALA A 97 1.40 -21.57 24.00
C ALA A 97 2.32 -21.37 25.21
N MET A 98 1.81 -21.45 26.45
CA MET A 98 2.67 -21.43 27.65
C MET A 98 3.65 -22.61 27.69
N LYS A 99 3.23 -23.82 27.27
CA LYS A 99 4.12 -24.98 27.18
C LYS A 99 5.21 -24.77 26.13
N LEU A 100 4.85 -24.19 24.98
CA LEU A 100 5.77 -23.99 23.85
C LEU A 100 6.74 -22.82 24.06
N PHE A 101 6.24 -21.68 24.53
CA PHE A 101 7.01 -20.44 24.70
C PHE A 101 7.78 -20.41 26.03
N GLY A 102 7.51 -21.34 26.94
CA GLY A 102 8.02 -21.32 28.30
C GLY A 102 7.37 -20.20 29.12
N HIS A 103 8.10 -19.65 30.09
CA HIS A 103 7.55 -18.72 31.10
C HIS A 103 7.56 -17.24 30.68
N SER A 104 8.10 -16.90 29.51
CA SER A 104 8.19 -15.50 29.06
C SER A 104 8.39 -15.35 27.55
N ALA A 105 7.97 -14.22 27.00
CA ALA A 105 8.38 -13.77 25.66
C ALA A 105 9.16 -12.46 25.74
N SER A 106 10.06 -12.25 24.77
CA SER A 106 10.64 -10.95 24.52
C SER A 106 9.60 -10.03 23.92
N HIS A 107 9.43 -8.86 24.52
CA HIS A 107 8.40 -7.91 24.12
C HIS A 107 8.91 -7.02 22.97
N VAL A 108 8.15 -6.98 21.87
CA VAL A 108 8.44 -6.16 20.70
C VAL A 108 7.37 -5.08 20.58
N ALA A 109 7.59 -4.00 21.30
CA ALA A 109 6.62 -2.91 21.40
C ALA A 109 6.44 -2.10 20.10
N GLY A 110 5.26 -1.52 19.96
CA GLY A 110 4.87 -0.61 18.87
C GLY A 110 4.45 -1.31 17.57
N VAL A 111 4.27 -0.50 16.52
CA VAL A 111 3.77 -0.99 15.24
C VAL A 111 4.88 -1.64 14.43
N THR A 112 4.65 -2.88 14.04
CA THR A 112 5.50 -3.67 13.17
C THR A 112 4.82 -3.87 11.83
N VAL A 113 5.45 -3.35 10.78
CA VAL A 113 5.07 -3.65 9.41
C VAL A 113 5.92 -4.82 8.93
N SER A 114 5.26 -5.91 8.55
CA SER A 114 5.95 -7.10 8.03
C SER A 114 5.40 -7.46 6.67
N TRP A 115 6.27 -7.90 5.77
CA TRP A 115 5.85 -8.23 4.42
C TRP A 115 6.66 -9.42 3.87
N SER A 116 5.96 -10.29 3.15
CA SER A 116 6.52 -11.50 2.53
C SER A 116 6.10 -11.59 1.06
N ALA A 117 7.07 -11.89 0.18
CA ALA A 117 6.85 -12.37 -1.19
C ALA A 117 6.33 -11.39 -2.28
N ILE A 118 6.46 -10.06 -2.13
CA ILE A 118 6.09 -9.10 -3.21
C ILE A 118 7.37 -8.57 -3.90
N PRO A 119 7.43 -8.46 -5.23
CA PRO A 119 8.58 -7.87 -5.91
C PRO A 119 8.91 -6.47 -5.37
N LYS A 120 10.21 -6.18 -5.19
CA LYS A 120 10.67 -4.86 -4.69
C LYS A 120 10.22 -3.68 -5.57
N SER A 121 9.95 -3.93 -6.85
CA SER A 121 9.42 -2.95 -7.81
C SER A 121 8.04 -2.45 -7.41
N ASP A 122 7.28 -3.28 -6.70
CA ASP A 122 5.87 -3.03 -6.39
C ASP A 122 5.69 -2.53 -4.95
N LEU A 123 6.79 -2.35 -4.21
CA LEU A 123 6.77 -1.85 -2.84
C LEU A 123 6.00 -0.52 -2.75
N LEU A 124 6.26 0.41 -3.68
CA LEU A 124 5.60 1.71 -3.71
C LEU A 124 4.18 1.66 -4.29
N SER A 125 3.93 0.89 -5.35
CA SER A 125 2.64 0.92 -6.06
C SER A 125 1.58 -0.01 -5.48
N GLU A 126 1.98 -1.05 -4.75
CA GLU A 126 1.04 -2.03 -4.19
C GLU A 126 1.21 -2.20 -2.68
N VAL A 127 2.43 -2.48 -2.22
CA VAL A 127 2.66 -2.93 -0.83
C VAL A 127 2.41 -1.83 0.18
N MET A 128 3.07 -0.67 0.00
CA MET A 128 2.93 0.46 0.91
C MET A 128 1.51 1.03 0.91
N PRO A 129 0.86 1.25 -0.24
CA PRO A 129 -0.56 1.59 -0.30
C PRO A 129 -1.44 0.58 0.43
N GLY A 130 -1.26 -0.73 0.20
CA GLY A 130 -2.11 -1.76 0.80
C GLY A 130 -1.94 -1.84 2.32
N LEU A 131 -0.70 -1.82 2.79
CA LEU A 131 -0.35 -1.78 4.21
C LEU A 131 -0.97 -0.56 4.89
N TRP A 132 -0.69 0.63 4.35
CA TRP A 132 -1.13 1.88 4.97
C TRP A 132 -2.64 2.04 4.88
N ARG A 133 -3.28 1.65 3.77
CA ARG A 133 -4.74 1.68 3.64
C ARG A 133 -5.43 0.74 4.64
N THR A 134 -4.85 -0.44 4.89
CA THR A 134 -5.37 -1.39 5.88
C THR A 134 -5.20 -0.85 7.30
N PHE A 135 -4.02 -0.32 7.62
CA PHE A 135 -3.74 0.27 8.93
C PHE A 135 -4.52 1.57 9.19
N ALA A 136 -4.75 2.38 8.16
CA ALA A 136 -5.55 3.59 8.21
C ALA A 136 -7.01 3.35 8.64
N THR A 137 -7.52 2.12 8.50
CA THR A 137 -8.89 1.79 8.98
C THR A 137 -9.06 1.94 10.49
N LEU A 138 -7.97 2.01 11.26
CA LEU A 138 -7.98 2.23 12.69
C LEU A 138 -8.14 3.71 13.08
N ASP A 139 -8.09 4.63 12.12
CA ASP A 139 -8.29 6.07 12.35
C ASP A 139 -9.22 6.65 11.27
N PRO A 140 -10.54 6.72 11.53
CA PRO A 140 -11.49 7.29 10.59
C PRO A 140 -11.31 8.79 10.36
N ASP A 141 -10.60 9.48 11.25
CA ASP A 141 -10.54 10.95 11.32
C ASP A 141 -9.30 11.55 10.65
N ILE A 142 -8.60 10.76 9.82
CA ILE A 142 -7.44 11.24 9.07
C ILE A 142 -7.83 12.47 8.24
N THR A 143 -7.20 13.59 8.57
CA THR A 143 -7.49 14.88 7.94
C THR A 143 -6.87 14.99 6.55
N ILE A 144 -7.35 15.95 5.75
CA ILE A 144 -6.77 16.24 4.42
C ILE A 144 -5.30 16.69 4.56
N GLY A 145 -4.97 17.35 5.68
CA GLY A 145 -3.60 17.73 6.05
C GLY A 145 -2.70 16.55 6.43
N GLY A 146 -3.23 15.33 6.54
CA GLY A 146 -2.46 14.14 6.91
C GLY A 146 -2.22 13.98 8.41
N ASN A 147 -2.92 14.74 9.26
CA ASN A 147 -2.93 14.47 10.70
C ASN A 147 -3.69 13.17 10.97
N THR A 148 -3.12 12.32 11.82
CA THR A 148 -3.64 11.00 12.21
C THR A 148 -3.30 10.73 13.67
N TYR A 149 -4.13 9.95 14.35
CA TYR A 149 -3.87 9.40 15.69
C TYR A 149 -3.09 8.09 15.65
N LEU A 150 -2.85 7.53 14.45
CA LEU A 150 -2.10 6.29 14.32
C LEU A 150 -0.63 6.50 14.69
N PRO A 151 -0.06 5.61 15.51
CA PRO A 151 1.37 5.64 15.75
C PRO A 151 2.15 5.30 14.48
N ALA A 152 3.28 5.99 14.28
CA ALA A 152 4.20 5.65 13.20
C ALA A 152 4.73 4.22 13.38
N PRO A 153 4.90 3.45 12.29
CA PRO A 153 5.62 2.18 12.31
C PRO A 153 6.95 2.31 13.03
N SER A 154 7.13 1.55 14.11
CA SER A 154 8.39 1.48 14.85
C SER A 154 9.43 0.67 14.07
N ARG A 155 8.96 -0.27 13.24
CA ARG A 155 9.83 -1.12 12.43
C ARG A 155 9.15 -1.64 11.16
N PHE A 156 9.97 -1.79 10.13
CA PHE A 156 9.68 -2.60 8.94
C PHE A 156 10.55 -3.85 8.98
N ILE A 157 9.93 -5.01 8.85
CA ILE A 157 10.60 -6.30 8.77
C ILE A 157 10.47 -6.84 7.36
N PHE A 158 11.63 -7.17 6.78
CA PHE A 158 11.82 -7.66 5.42
C PHE A 158 12.47 -9.05 5.46
N PRO A 159 11.73 -10.12 5.82
CA PRO A 159 12.31 -11.43 6.15
C PRO A 159 13.05 -12.10 5.00
N HIS A 160 12.71 -11.76 3.75
CA HIS A 160 13.22 -12.41 2.54
C HIS A 160 14.25 -11.57 1.78
N LEU A 161 14.40 -10.29 2.13
CA LEU A 161 15.36 -9.41 1.48
C LEU A 161 16.66 -9.30 2.25
N SER A 162 17.77 -9.37 1.53
CA SER A 162 19.09 -9.03 2.05
C SER A 162 19.23 -7.52 2.27
N SER A 163 20.26 -7.12 3.01
CA SER A 163 20.60 -5.71 3.20
C SER A 163 20.69 -4.98 1.85
N GLY A 164 20.08 -3.81 1.76
CA GLY A 164 20.07 -3.00 0.53
C GLY A 164 18.97 -3.34 -0.48
N GLN A 165 18.47 -4.59 -0.53
CA GLN A 165 17.57 -5.02 -1.60
C GLN A 165 16.18 -4.36 -1.58
N TRP A 166 15.78 -3.77 -0.45
CA TRP A 166 14.51 -3.04 -0.32
C TRP A 166 14.56 -1.66 -0.98
N ARG A 167 15.77 -1.15 -1.24
CA ARG A 167 15.99 0.10 -1.99
C ARG A 167 15.88 -0.20 -3.48
N ASP A 168 15.00 0.49 -4.16
CA ASP A 168 14.95 0.52 -5.62
C ASP A 168 16.15 1.31 -6.18
N HIS A 169 16.41 1.14 -7.47
CA HIS A 169 17.55 1.77 -8.15
C HIS A 169 17.54 3.30 -8.01
N ARG A 170 16.35 3.93 -8.00
CA ARG A 170 16.20 5.38 -7.85
C ARG A 170 16.01 5.82 -6.39
N LYS A 171 16.10 4.89 -5.44
CA LYS A 171 15.97 5.11 -3.99
C LYS A 171 14.64 5.75 -3.57
N VAL A 172 13.59 5.64 -4.38
CA VAL A 172 12.25 6.16 -4.07
C VAL A 172 11.66 5.45 -2.84
N ASN A 173 11.86 4.14 -2.70
CA ASN A 173 11.43 3.38 -1.52
C ASN A 173 12.13 3.90 -0.25
N ALA A 174 13.42 4.23 -0.36
CA ALA A 174 14.19 4.78 0.75
C ALA A 174 13.71 6.18 1.14
N MET A 175 13.48 7.04 0.15
CA MET A 175 12.93 8.38 0.37
C MET A 175 11.54 8.31 1.02
N MET A 176 10.63 7.50 0.49
CA MET A 176 9.28 7.32 1.03
C MET A 176 9.32 6.90 2.50
N ILE A 177 9.96 5.77 2.81
CA ILE A 177 9.94 5.24 4.19
C ILE A 177 10.61 6.22 5.16
N ARG A 178 11.72 6.85 4.77
CA ARG A 178 12.46 7.77 5.65
C ARG A 178 11.77 9.12 5.82
N ALA A 179 11.09 9.63 4.81
CA ALA A 179 10.31 10.85 4.90
C ALA A 179 9.04 10.65 5.73
N SER A 180 8.33 9.55 5.52
CA SER A 180 7.08 9.26 6.25
C SER A 180 7.32 8.81 7.68
N PHE A 181 8.36 7.99 7.93
CA PHE A 181 8.60 7.37 9.22
C PHE A 181 10.09 7.47 9.62
N PRO A 182 10.58 8.66 9.97
CA PRO A 182 12.01 8.92 10.17
C PRO A 182 12.64 8.05 11.27
N SER A 183 11.89 7.77 12.34
CA SER A 183 12.35 6.96 13.48
C SER A 183 12.24 5.46 13.27
N THR A 184 11.75 4.99 12.10
CA THR A 184 11.51 3.55 11.89
C THR A 184 12.83 2.79 11.71
N SER A 185 12.90 1.61 12.32
CA SER A 185 13.99 0.65 12.07
C SER A 185 13.67 -0.24 10.86
N ILE A 186 14.73 -0.70 10.17
CA ILE A 186 14.61 -1.65 9.07
C ILE A 186 15.31 -2.95 9.47
N GLU A 187 14.55 -4.01 9.67
CA GLU A 187 15.05 -5.37 9.89
C GLU A 187 15.00 -6.14 8.57
N THR A 188 16.12 -6.73 8.16
CA THR A 188 16.21 -7.50 6.90
C THR A 188 16.39 -8.99 7.19
N LYS A 189 16.50 -9.82 6.15
CA LYS A 189 16.68 -11.28 6.23
C LYS A 189 17.72 -11.72 7.26
N GLN A 190 18.82 -10.98 7.42
CA GLN A 190 19.85 -11.34 8.40
C GLN A 190 19.36 -11.09 9.84
N GLY A 191 18.84 -9.90 10.15
CA GLY A 191 18.27 -9.61 11.46
C GLY A 191 17.11 -10.53 11.82
N TRP A 192 16.27 -10.86 10.82
CA TRP A 192 15.21 -11.85 11.00
C TRP A 192 15.76 -13.25 11.29
N LYS A 193 16.85 -13.68 10.65
CA LYS A 193 17.53 -14.94 11.00
C LYS A 193 18.10 -14.91 12.41
N ASP A 194 18.74 -13.82 12.80
CA ASP A 194 19.33 -13.66 14.13
C ASP A 194 18.24 -13.74 15.21
N ARG A 195 17.10 -13.06 15.01
CA ARG A 195 15.93 -13.15 15.89
C ARG A 195 15.47 -14.59 16.09
N ARG A 196 15.33 -15.34 14.99
CA ARG A 196 14.87 -16.74 15.01
C ARG A 196 15.88 -17.69 15.66
N SER A 197 17.18 -17.38 15.59
CA SER A 197 18.26 -18.18 16.18
C SER A 197 18.25 -18.18 17.72
N ILE A 198 17.64 -17.17 18.35
CA ILE A 198 17.60 -17.00 19.81
C ILE A 198 16.70 -18.06 20.48
N LYS A 199 15.86 -18.79 19.73
CA LYS A 199 14.96 -19.85 20.22
C LYS A 199 14.08 -19.40 21.40
N GLN A 200 13.68 -18.13 21.40
CA GLN A 200 12.77 -17.53 22.37
C GLN A 200 11.55 -16.98 21.64
N ALA A 201 10.39 -16.99 22.31
CA ALA A 201 9.19 -16.36 21.78
C ALA A 201 9.32 -14.83 21.80
N TYR A 202 8.79 -14.20 20.76
CA TYR A 202 8.61 -12.75 20.68
C TYR A 202 7.12 -12.45 20.62
N SER A 203 6.66 -11.48 21.40
CA SER A 203 5.28 -10.96 21.36
C SER A 203 5.32 -9.56 20.76
N PHE A 204 4.56 -9.33 19.70
CA PHE A 204 4.47 -8.05 19.01
C PHE A 204 3.13 -7.37 19.31
N ASP A 205 3.16 -6.08 19.67
CA ASP A 205 1.94 -5.30 19.96
C ASP A 205 1.00 -5.25 18.77
N ILE A 206 1.39 -4.51 17.72
CA ILE A 206 0.57 -4.36 16.51
C ILE A 206 1.39 -4.85 15.32
N VAL A 207 0.85 -5.80 14.56
CA VAL A 207 1.48 -6.28 13.33
C VAL A 207 0.58 -5.99 12.14
N VAL A 208 1.08 -5.18 11.19
CA VAL A 208 0.48 -5.01 9.87
C VAL A 208 1.22 -5.93 8.91
N LEU A 209 0.57 -7.03 8.54
CA LEU A 209 1.11 -8.06 7.66
C LEU A 209 0.64 -7.84 6.21
N ALA A 210 1.57 -7.85 5.25
CA ALA A 210 1.30 -7.86 3.81
C ALA A 210 1.90 -9.08 3.10
N GLN A 211 1.07 -9.80 2.34
CA GLN A 211 1.46 -11.08 1.77
C GLN A 211 0.80 -11.33 0.40
N SER A 212 1.60 -11.29 -0.67
CA SER A 212 1.05 -11.41 -2.03
C SER A 212 0.44 -12.77 -2.36
N ALA A 213 0.96 -13.87 -1.80
CA ALA A 213 0.43 -15.20 -2.12
C ALA A 213 -1.01 -15.40 -1.60
N ALA A 214 -1.32 -14.79 -0.46
CA ALA A 214 -2.62 -14.75 0.16
C ALA A 214 -3.51 -13.75 -0.57
N ALA A 215 -2.98 -12.57 -0.92
CA ALA A 215 -3.72 -11.60 -1.73
C ALA A 215 -4.17 -12.19 -3.09
N ARG A 216 -3.37 -13.08 -3.69
CA ARG A 216 -3.70 -13.81 -4.93
C ARG A 216 -4.97 -14.65 -4.87
N GLN A 217 -5.38 -15.05 -3.67
CA GLN A 217 -6.60 -15.84 -3.48
C GLN A 217 -7.85 -14.96 -3.53
N SER A 218 -7.72 -13.65 -3.32
CA SER A 218 -8.84 -12.71 -3.38
C SER A 218 -9.54 -12.75 -4.75
N PRO A 219 -10.88 -12.76 -4.80
CA PRO A 219 -11.62 -12.59 -6.05
C PRO A 219 -11.20 -11.34 -6.83
N THR A 220 -11.00 -10.22 -6.14
CA THR A 220 -10.56 -8.97 -6.76
C THR A 220 -9.14 -9.05 -7.35
N TYR A 221 -8.26 -9.89 -6.77
CA TYR A 221 -6.95 -10.15 -7.36
C TYR A 221 -7.11 -10.98 -8.64
N LYS A 222 -7.98 -11.99 -8.64
CA LYS A 222 -8.18 -12.83 -9.84
C LYS A 222 -8.60 -11.99 -11.05
N GLU A 223 -9.39 -10.95 -10.82
CA GLU A 223 -9.80 -9.97 -11.85
C GLU A 223 -8.70 -8.98 -12.21
N SER A 224 -8.06 -8.36 -11.21
CA SER A 224 -7.14 -7.24 -11.44
C SER A 224 -5.67 -7.63 -11.60
N GLN A 225 -5.27 -8.77 -11.06
CA GLN A 225 -3.88 -9.20 -10.86
C GLN A 225 -3.06 -8.19 -10.02
N ARG A 226 -3.69 -7.57 -9.01
CA ARG A 226 -3.08 -6.61 -8.08
C ARG A 226 -3.35 -6.97 -6.64
N ALA A 227 -2.32 -7.05 -5.81
CA ALA A 227 -2.49 -7.36 -4.39
C ALA A 227 -3.32 -6.29 -3.68
N LEU A 228 -3.10 -5.02 -4.03
CA LEU A 228 -3.80 -3.87 -3.46
C LEU A 228 -5.33 -3.95 -3.61
N SER A 229 -5.84 -4.60 -4.67
CA SER A 229 -7.29 -4.63 -4.96
C SER A 229 -8.09 -5.27 -3.83
N SER A 230 -7.51 -6.25 -3.13
CA SER A 230 -8.17 -6.94 -2.02
C SER A 230 -8.48 -6.02 -0.84
N THR A 231 -7.77 -4.90 -0.70
CA THR A 231 -8.08 -3.89 0.32
C THR A 231 -9.35 -3.09 -0.01
N LEU A 232 -9.73 -3.00 -1.29
CA LEU A 232 -10.91 -2.23 -1.72
C LEU A 232 -12.23 -2.82 -1.19
N GLY A 233 -12.22 -4.05 -0.69
CA GLY A 233 -13.38 -4.70 -0.07
C GLY A 233 -13.81 -4.13 1.28
N PHE A 234 -12.98 -3.28 1.91
CA PHE A 234 -13.35 -2.59 3.15
C PHE A 234 -13.25 -1.07 3.01
N PHE A 235 -14.03 -0.38 3.85
CA PHE A 235 -13.98 1.07 3.98
C PHE A 235 -12.65 1.53 4.58
N ALA A 236 -12.01 2.49 3.93
CA ALA A 236 -10.84 3.20 4.45
C ALA A 236 -11.16 4.70 4.50
N PRO A 237 -10.55 5.46 5.42
CA PRO A 237 -10.75 6.91 5.52
C PRO A 237 -10.44 7.59 4.18
N ARG A 238 -11.22 8.60 3.78
CA ARG A 238 -11.04 9.28 2.48
C ARG A 238 -9.61 9.78 2.26
N ASN A 239 -8.97 10.28 3.32
CA ASN A 239 -7.63 10.83 3.27
C ASN A 239 -6.56 9.84 3.74
N TRP A 240 -6.83 8.53 3.70
CA TRP A 240 -5.93 7.49 4.23
C TRP A 240 -4.48 7.68 3.81
N TRP A 241 -4.20 8.07 2.56
CA TRP A 241 -2.83 8.25 2.06
C TRP A 241 -2.17 9.60 2.40
N ALA A 242 -2.95 10.59 2.86
CA ALA A 242 -2.46 11.95 3.10
C ALA A 242 -1.27 12.02 4.10
N PRO A 243 -1.22 11.26 5.21
CA PRO A 243 -0.07 11.30 6.13
C PRO A 243 1.25 10.91 5.45
N VAL A 244 1.23 9.85 4.63
CA VAL A 244 2.40 9.38 3.88
C VAL A 244 2.75 10.37 2.78
N ARG A 245 1.77 10.74 1.94
CA ARG A 245 1.96 11.68 0.84
C ARG A 245 2.53 13.01 1.31
N ASN A 246 1.92 13.63 2.31
CA ASN A 246 2.29 14.98 2.74
C ASN A 246 3.71 15.00 3.34
N SER A 247 4.09 13.96 4.08
CA SER A 247 5.45 13.81 4.60
C SER A 247 6.49 13.68 3.49
N VAL A 248 6.18 12.92 2.43
CA VAL A 248 7.07 12.75 1.27
C VAL A 248 7.18 14.03 0.46
N LEU A 249 6.06 14.72 0.21
CA LEU A 249 6.04 15.99 -0.51
C LEU A 249 6.78 17.09 0.26
N GLU A 250 6.66 17.14 1.58
CA GLU A 250 7.44 18.05 2.42
C GLU A 250 8.95 17.76 2.31
N ALA A 251 9.35 16.48 2.39
CA ALA A 251 10.74 16.09 2.19
C ALA A 251 11.26 16.37 0.76
N ALA A 252 10.36 16.44 -0.23
CA ALA A 252 10.65 16.86 -1.60
C ALA A 252 10.73 18.40 -1.76
N GLY A 253 10.50 19.17 -0.69
CA GLY A 253 10.61 20.63 -0.68
C GLY A 253 9.30 21.39 -0.91
N LEU A 254 8.13 20.72 -0.87
CA LEU A 254 6.85 21.40 -0.95
C LEU A 254 6.40 21.91 0.43
N PRO A 255 5.99 23.18 0.58
CA PRO A 255 5.55 23.71 1.86
C PRO A 255 4.32 22.98 2.44
N ARG A 256 4.31 22.78 3.76
CA ARG A 256 3.09 22.36 4.49
C ARG A 256 1.95 23.35 4.21
N GLY A 257 0.77 22.84 3.88
CA GLY A 257 -0.42 23.64 3.58
C GLY A 257 -0.78 23.69 2.09
N GLN A 258 0.20 23.63 1.18
CA GLN A 258 -0.09 23.43 -0.27
C GLN A 258 -0.49 21.98 -0.60
N THR A 259 -0.19 21.06 0.32
CA THR A 259 -0.38 19.60 0.19
C THR A 259 -1.73 19.10 0.70
N GLY A 260 -2.51 19.94 1.39
CA GLY A 260 -3.74 19.53 2.09
C GLY A 260 -4.92 20.51 2.02
N VAL A 261 -4.79 21.66 1.35
CA VAL A 261 -5.92 22.56 1.10
C VAL A 261 -6.43 22.28 -0.31
N ILE A 262 -7.65 21.77 -0.43
CA ILE A 262 -8.39 21.79 -1.69
C ILE A 262 -8.72 23.26 -1.93
N GLU A 263 -7.85 23.99 -2.61
CA GLU A 263 -8.23 25.29 -3.15
C GLU A 263 -9.40 25.03 -4.10
N VAL A 264 -10.57 25.53 -3.72
CA VAL A 264 -11.85 25.36 -4.44
C VAL A 264 -11.76 25.91 -5.87
N ASP A 265 -10.74 26.73 -6.14
CA ASP A 265 -10.51 27.41 -7.41
C ASP A 265 -9.13 27.10 -8.03
N ARG A 266 -8.56 25.93 -7.69
CA ARG A 266 -7.24 25.56 -8.23
C ARG A 266 -7.33 25.40 -9.75
N LYS A 267 -6.57 26.22 -10.47
CA LYS A 267 -6.37 26.13 -11.93
C LYS A 267 -6.09 24.68 -12.33
N ILE A 268 -6.88 24.13 -13.27
CA ILE A 268 -6.68 22.77 -13.77
C ILE A 268 -5.29 22.69 -14.39
N THR A 269 -4.47 21.79 -13.85
CA THR A 269 -3.11 21.55 -14.31
C THR A 269 -3.03 20.16 -14.92
N ILE A 270 -2.72 20.10 -16.22
CA ILE A 270 -2.48 18.85 -16.95
C ILE A 270 -0.97 18.63 -17.04
N THR A 271 -0.51 17.45 -16.62
CA THR A 271 0.86 17.00 -16.85
C THR A 271 0.85 15.85 -17.84
N TYR A 272 1.40 16.09 -19.03
CA TYR A 272 1.65 15.06 -20.03
C TYR A 272 3.09 14.56 -19.93
N ILE A 273 3.23 13.30 -19.51
CA ILE A 273 4.49 12.59 -19.39
C ILE A 273 4.91 12.07 -20.77
N VAL A 274 5.93 12.72 -21.31
CA VAL A 274 6.52 12.42 -22.60
C VAL A 274 7.58 11.33 -22.46
N THR A 275 7.47 10.30 -23.30
CA THR A 275 8.47 9.22 -23.42
C THR A 275 9.16 9.20 -24.78
N GLN A 276 9.03 10.26 -25.61
CA GLN A 276 9.76 10.34 -26.89
C GLN A 276 11.27 10.13 -26.67
N GLY A 277 11.87 9.31 -27.54
CA GLY A 277 13.27 8.90 -27.41
C GLY A 277 13.50 7.68 -26.51
N ARG A 278 12.43 7.05 -26.01
CA ARG A 278 12.45 5.71 -25.40
C ARG A 278 11.89 4.68 -26.37
N GLU A 279 12.06 3.40 -26.04
CA GLU A 279 11.53 2.26 -26.79
C GLU A 279 10.00 2.33 -26.92
N LEU A 280 9.32 2.63 -25.81
CA LEU A 280 7.87 2.82 -25.80
C LEU A 280 7.52 4.32 -25.82
N ALA A 281 7.03 4.79 -26.97
CA ALA A 281 6.67 6.18 -27.22
C ALA A 281 5.47 6.29 -28.17
N LEU A 282 4.81 7.46 -28.19
CA LEU A 282 3.82 7.73 -29.21
C LEU A 282 4.53 7.98 -30.54
N GLU A 283 3.84 7.66 -31.64
CA GLU A 283 4.24 8.14 -32.95
C GLU A 283 4.41 9.67 -32.93
N TYR A 284 5.44 10.17 -33.62
CA TYR A 284 5.79 11.60 -33.58
C TYR A 284 4.62 12.52 -33.92
N GLY A 285 3.82 12.16 -34.94
CA GLY A 285 2.64 12.92 -35.32
C GLY A 285 1.55 12.91 -34.24
N SER A 286 1.33 11.78 -33.58
CA SER A 286 0.36 11.64 -32.49
C SER A 286 0.79 12.40 -31.24
N HIS A 287 2.09 12.33 -30.89
CA HIS A 287 2.69 13.16 -29.83
C HIS A 287 2.48 14.66 -30.10
N SER A 288 2.80 15.11 -31.32
CA SER A 288 2.69 16.53 -31.69
C SER A 288 1.25 17.02 -31.60
N LYS A 289 0.29 16.26 -32.15
CA LYS A 289 -1.14 16.60 -32.07
C LYS A 289 -1.67 16.65 -30.63
N LEU A 290 -1.24 15.72 -29.78
CA LEU A 290 -1.60 15.74 -28.36
C LEU A 290 -1.02 16.98 -27.67
N ALA A 291 0.27 17.27 -27.88
CA ALA A 291 0.91 18.46 -27.33
C ALA A 291 0.19 19.75 -27.76
N ASP A 292 -0.12 19.89 -29.06
CA ASP A 292 -0.83 21.05 -29.61
C ASP A 292 -2.24 21.20 -29.03
N GLY A 293 -2.95 20.08 -28.86
CA GLY A 293 -4.27 20.04 -28.23
C GLY A 293 -4.22 20.52 -26.78
N LEU A 294 -3.24 20.06 -26.00
CA LEU A 294 -3.04 20.51 -24.62
C LEU A 294 -2.70 22.00 -24.55
N ARG A 295 -1.85 22.51 -25.46
CA ARG A 295 -1.55 23.95 -25.56
C ARG A 295 -2.77 24.78 -25.98
N LYS A 296 -3.68 24.20 -26.77
CA LYS A 296 -4.97 24.84 -27.07
C LYS A 296 -5.85 24.97 -25.83
N LEU A 297 -5.91 23.94 -24.98
CA LEU A 297 -6.64 24.01 -23.71
C LEU A 297 -6.11 25.10 -22.78
N GLU A 298 -4.78 25.27 -22.73
CA GLU A 298 -4.13 26.35 -21.97
C GLU A 298 -4.59 27.74 -22.45
N ARG A 299 -4.69 27.96 -23.77
CA ARG A 299 -5.16 29.22 -24.35
C ARG A 299 -6.66 29.46 -24.17
N ASP A 300 -7.46 28.41 -24.34
CA ASP A 300 -8.93 28.55 -24.45
C ASP A 300 -9.63 28.54 -23.08
N TYR A 301 -9.07 27.82 -22.09
CA TYR A 301 -9.74 27.56 -20.81
C TYR A 301 -8.95 28.03 -19.58
N ASN A 302 -7.85 28.77 -19.78
CA ASN A 302 -6.91 29.13 -18.70
C ASN A 302 -6.49 27.90 -17.88
N TRP A 303 -6.17 26.80 -18.55
CA TRP A 303 -5.57 25.62 -17.93
C TRP A 303 -4.05 25.76 -17.95
N GLU A 304 -3.34 24.96 -17.15
CA GLU A 304 -1.88 24.85 -17.23
C GLU A 304 -1.53 23.51 -17.90
N ALA A 305 -0.67 23.54 -18.92
CA ALA A 305 -0.22 22.35 -19.63
C ALA A 305 1.29 22.15 -19.46
N ASN A 306 1.66 21.13 -18.69
CA ASN A 306 3.04 20.72 -18.44
C ASN A 306 3.39 19.52 -19.31
N ILE A 307 4.20 19.73 -20.34
CA ILE A 307 4.67 18.67 -21.26
C ILE A 307 6.10 18.32 -20.88
N VAL A 308 6.31 17.15 -20.29
CA VAL A 308 7.51 16.89 -19.48
C VAL A 308 8.13 15.53 -19.74
N ILE A 309 9.46 15.48 -19.72
CA ILE A 309 10.22 14.22 -19.75
C ILE A 309 10.70 13.95 -18.33
N MET A 310 9.98 13.09 -17.60
CA MET A 310 10.22 12.83 -16.18
C MET A 310 11.65 12.37 -15.86
N ASP A 311 12.35 11.73 -16.79
CA ASP A 311 13.76 11.33 -16.59
C ASP A 311 14.74 12.48 -16.45
N LYS A 312 14.39 13.64 -16.99
CA LYS A 312 15.23 14.84 -16.90
C LYS A 312 15.03 15.58 -15.58
N MET A 313 14.18 15.06 -14.70
CA MET A 313 13.85 15.64 -13.40
C MET A 313 14.39 14.78 -12.27
N SER A 314 14.82 15.42 -11.20
CA SER A 314 15.06 14.76 -9.92
C SER A 314 13.77 14.14 -9.37
N ILE A 315 13.89 13.18 -8.45
CA ILE A 315 12.72 12.54 -7.82
C ILE A 315 11.83 13.56 -7.11
N SER A 316 12.42 14.54 -6.43
CA SER A 316 11.69 15.61 -5.75
C SER A 316 10.89 16.47 -6.73
N GLU A 317 11.46 16.82 -7.89
CA GLU A 317 10.74 17.55 -8.95
C GLU A 317 9.59 16.73 -9.53
N GLN A 318 9.80 15.42 -9.76
CA GLN A 318 8.73 14.52 -10.24
C GLN A 318 7.56 14.46 -9.25
N MET A 319 7.85 14.36 -7.95
CA MET A 319 6.84 14.36 -6.88
C MET A 319 6.12 15.71 -6.79
N ALA A 320 6.86 16.83 -6.85
CA ALA A 320 6.29 18.17 -6.84
C ALA A 320 5.35 18.42 -8.03
N MET A 321 5.75 17.96 -9.20
CA MET A 321 4.95 18.06 -10.41
C MET A 321 3.66 17.25 -10.30
N ALA A 322 3.74 16.02 -9.79
CA ALA A 322 2.56 15.19 -9.58
C ALA A 322 1.61 15.80 -8.55
N ALA A 323 2.12 16.36 -7.45
CA ALA A 323 1.30 17.06 -6.46
C ALA A 323 0.60 18.31 -7.01
N LYS A 324 1.18 18.94 -8.04
CA LYS A 324 0.55 20.06 -8.75
C LYS A 324 -0.49 19.65 -9.78
N SER A 325 -0.44 18.40 -10.25
CA SER A 325 -1.26 17.92 -11.35
C SER A 325 -2.69 17.65 -10.90
N THR A 326 -3.65 18.19 -11.64
CA THR A 326 -5.05 17.76 -11.59
C THR A 326 -5.26 16.56 -12.50
N ILE A 327 -4.65 16.58 -13.68
CA ILE A 327 -4.73 15.50 -14.66
C ILE A 327 -3.32 15.05 -15.00
N ILE A 328 -3.05 13.75 -14.92
CA ILE A 328 -1.81 13.15 -15.44
C ILE A 328 -2.14 12.34 -16.68
N ILE A 329 -1.42 12.59 -17.77
CA ILE A 329 -1.52 11.84 -19.02
C ILE A 329 -0.17 11.18 -19.30
N GLY A 330 -0.14 9.90 -19.62
CA GLY A 330 1.12 9.23 -19.95
C GLY A 330 0.92 7.85 -20.53
N ILE A 331 1.93 7.37 -21.24
CA ILE A 331 1.96 5.97 -21.68
C ILE A 331 2.09 5.05 -20.46
N HIS A 332 1.45 3.89 -20.50
CA HIS A 332 1.60 2.82 -19.51
C HIS A 332 3.08 2.64 -19.17
N GLY A 333 3.42 2.78 -17.88
CA GLY A 333 4.80 2.62 -17.45
C GLY A 333 5.08 3.30 -16.11
N ARG A 334 6.30 3.05 -15.61
CA ARG A 334 6.77 3.41 -14.26
C ARG A 334 6.55 4.87 -13.82
N PHE A 335 6.37 5.81 -14.74
CA PHE A 335 6.17 7.20 -14.38
C PHE A 335 4.77 7.46 -13.85
N LEU A 336 3.77 6.64 -14.21
CA LEU A 336 2.41 6.78 -13.69
C LEU A 336 2.31 6.43 -12.20
N THR A 337 3.32 5.80 -11.59
CA THR A 337 3.41 5.69 -10.12
C THR A 337 3.38 7.06 -9.43
N SER A 338 3.68 8.15 -10.16
CA SER A 338 3.54 9.51 -9.67
C SER A 338 2.11 9.87 -9.22
N LEU A 339 1.08 9.13 -9.66
CA LEU A 339 -0.31 9.33 -9.22
C LEU A 339 -0.46 9.28 -7.70
N LEU A 340 0.39 8.53 -6.99
CA LEU A 340 0.38 8.44 -5.53
C LEU A 340 0.66 9.79 -4.86
N TRP A 341 1.29 10.71 -5.59
CA TRP A 341 1.69 12.02 -5.09
C TRP A 341 0.73 13.13 -5.50
N MET A 342 -0.25 12.84 -6.37
CA MET A 342 -1.35 13.77 -6.65
C MET A 342 -2.13 14.08 -5.37
N ILE A 343 -2.72 15.28 -5.32
CA ILE A 343 -3.65 15.70 -4.27
C ILE A 343 -5.08 15.50 -4.81
N PRO A 344 -5.79 14.42 -4.43
CA PRO A 344 -7.07 14.06 -5.04
C PRO A 344 -8.16 15.09 -4.73
N ASN A 345 -8.86 15.48 -5.78
CA ASN A 345 -10.06 16.30 -5.77
C ASN A 345 -11.08 15.73 -6.77
N ARG A 346 -12.24 16.37 -6.92
CA ARG A 346 -13.33 15.87 -7.80
C ARG A 346 -12.97 15.84 -9.30
N SER A 347 -11.90 16.51 -9.70
CA SER A 347 -11.42 16.58 -11.08
C SER A 347 -10.11 15.83 -11.27
N SER A 348 -9.64 15.10 -10.26
CA SER A 348 -8.36 14.39 -10.33
C SER A 348 -8.47 13.17 -11.22
N THR A 349 -7.66 13.15 -12.28
CA THR A 349 -7.77 12.12 -13.32
C THR A 349 -6.39 11.64 -13.77
N VAL A 350 -6.27 10.33 -13.99
CA VAL A 350 -5.14 9.71 -14.70
C VAL A 350 -5.67 9.17 -16.03
N ILE A 351 -5.05 9.64 -17.12
CA ILE A 351 -5.30 9.14 -18.48
C ILE A 351 -4.09 8.35 -18.92
N GLU A 352 -4.27 7.04 -19.03
CA GLU A 352 -3.23 6.09 -19.35
C GLU A 352 -3.33 5.64 -20.82
N LEU A 353 -2.27 5.84 -21.58
CA LEU A 353 -2.20 5.45 -22.98
C LEU A 353 -1.58 4.05 -23.07
N PHE A 354 -2.31 3.09 -23.63
CA PHE A 354 -1.86 1.70 -23.76
C PHE A 354 -1.38 1.38 -25.18
N LEU A 355 -0.50 0.39 -25.27
CA LEU A 355 -0.24 -0.28 -26.54
C LEU A 355 -1.52 -0.98 -27.04
N PRO A 356 -1.78 -0.97 -28.36
CA PRO A 356 -2.88 -1.72 -28.91
C PRO A 356 -2.95 -3.19 -28.47
N GLY A 357 -4.11 -3.59 -27.94
CA GLY A 357 -4.35 -4.96 -27.47
C GLY A 357 -3.78 -5.29 -26.08
N TYR A 358 -3.13 -4.33 -25.42
CA TYR A 358 -2.59 -4.50 -24.07
C TYR A 358 -3.40 -3.68 -23.05
N PHE A 359 -3.69 -4.30 -21.90
CA PHE A 359 -4.33 -3.64 -20.78
C PHE A 359 -3.73 -4.15 -19.47
N SER A 360 -3.63 -3.24 -18.50
CA SER A 360 -3.03 -3.53 -17.20
C SER A 360 -3.63 -2.62 -16.14
N SER A 361 -4.19 -3.22 -15.08
CA SER A 361 -4.83 -2.50 -13.97
C SER A 361 -3.82 -1.81 -13.02
N LYS A 362 -2.53 -1.73 -13.40
CA LYS A 362 -1.40 -1.33 -12.52
C LYS A 362 -1.60 0.01 -11.84
N TYR A 363 -2.07 0.97 -12.62
CA TYR A 363 -2.29 2.32 -12.16
C TYR A 363 -3.77 2.61 -11.92
N GLN A 364 -4.67 1.80 -12.49
CA GLN A 364 -6.10 1.84 -12.21
C GLN A 364 -6.41 1.53 -10.74
N ILE A 365 -5.89 0.42 -10.18
CA ILE A 365 -6.18 0.02 -8.81
C ILE A 365 -5.72 1.06 -7.77
N PRO A 366 -4.49 1.61 -7.80
CA PRO A 366 -4.10 2.66 -6.87
C PRO A 366 -4.81 3.99 -7.14
N ALA A 367 -5.17 4.33 -8.39
CA ALA A 367 -6.00 5.50 -8.68
C ALA A 367 -7.38 5.37 -8.03
N GLN A 368 -8.06 4.24 -8.23
CA GLN A 368 -9.34 3.92 -7.61
C GLN A 368 -9.25 3.96 -6.08
N ALA A 369 -8.20 3.38 -5.49
CA ALA A 369 -7.97 3.39 -4.05
C ALA A 369 -7.82 4.81 -3.48
N LEU A 370 -7.29 5.76 -4.27
CA LEU A 370 -7.12 7.16 -3.91
C LEU A 370 -8.32 8.05 -4.26
N GLY A 371 -9.35 7.51 -4.92
CA GLY A 371 -10.47 8.30 -5.44
C GLY A 371 -10.06 9.22 -6.58
N ILE A 372 -9.12 8.79 -7.41
CA ILE A 372 -8.69 9.44 -8.65
C ILE A 372 -9.36 8.70 -9.81
N GLU A 373 -9.98 9.42 -10.73
CA GLU A 373 -10.57 8.84 -11.93
C GLU A 373 -9.48 8.26 -12.83
N HIS A 374 -9.71 7.08 -13.40
CA HIS A 374 -8.75 6.44 -14.32
C HIS A 374 -9.42 6.15 -15.65
N TYR A 375 -8.75 6.56 -16.73
CA TYR A 375 -9.15 6.27 -18.10
C TYR A 375 -8.00 5.58 -18.83
N GLY A 376 -8.27 4.39 -19.35
CA GLY A 376 -7.37 3.72 -20.30
C GLY A 376 -7.72 4.10 -21.72
N ILE A 377 -6.76 4.56 -22.52
CA ILE A 377 -6.96 4.88 -23.94
C ILE A 377 -6.19 3.88 -24.79
N TRP A 378 -6.89 3.33 -25.77
CA TRP A 378 -6.32 2.56 -26.86
C TRP A 378 -6.75 3.19 -28.18
N ASN A 379 -5.81 3.80 -28.92
CA ASN A 379 -6.10 4.48 -30.19
C ASN A 379 -7.28 5.45 -30.05
N SER A 380 -8.44 5.12 -30.62
CA SER A 380 -9.67 5.92 -30.61
C SER A 380 -10.73 5.38 -29.63
N THR A 381 -10.42 4.36 -28.83
CA THR A 381 -11.31 3.81 -27.80
C THR A 381 -10.79 4.18 -26.42
N TYR A 382 -11.71 4.29 -25.46
CA TYR A 382 -11.36 4.49 -24.05
C TYR A 382 -12.15 3.53 -23.15
N VAL A 383 -11.52 3.18 -22.04
CA VAL A 383 -12.06 2.37 -20.94
C VAL A 383 -12.21 3.32 -19.76
N GLY A 384 -13.42 3.39 -19.21
CA GLY A 384 -13.76 4.30 -18.14
C GLY A 384 -13.59 3.71 -16.73
N PRO A 385 -13.79 4.53 -15.69
CA PRO A 385 -13.56 4.16 -14.29
C PRO A 385 -14.41 2.99 -13.75
N TYR A 386 -15.45 2.54 -14.48
CA TYR A 386 -16.40 1.50 -14.05
C TYR A 386 -16.47 0.26 -14.93
N THR A 387 -15.59 0.11 -15.92
CA THR A 387 -15.58 -1.06 -16.81
C THR A 387 -14.56 -2.09 -16.34
N LEU A 388 -14.91 -2.86 -15.30
CA LEU A 388 -14.14 -4.06 -14.90
C LEU A 388 -14.41 -5.27 -15.80
N SER A 389 -15.51 -5.25 -16.57
CA SER A 389 -16.09 -6.45 -17.19
C SER A 389 -15.98 -6.54 -18.71
N CYS A 390 -15.30 -5.62 -19.38
CA CYS A 390 -15.23 -5.63 -20.84
C CYS A 390 -13.84 -5.23 -21.33
N TRP A 391 -13.00 -6.25 -21.56
CA TRP A 391 -12.15 -6.47 -22.74
C TRP A 391 -10.85 -7.21 -22.37
N ILE A 392 -10.67 -8.35 -23.04
CA ILE A 392 -9.46 -9.19 -23.17
C ILE A 392 -8.92 -9.77 -21.85
N PRO A 393 -8.79 -11.11 -21.70
CA PRO A 393 -8.05 -11.69 -20.57
C PRO A 393 -6.65 -11.06 -20.54
N ALA A 394 -6.28 -10.45 -19.40
CA ALA A 394 -5.01 -9.75 -19.22
C ALA A 394 -3.88 -10.51 -19.94
N VAL A 395 -3.35 -9.94 -21.03
CA VAL A 395 -2.26 -10.58 -21.75
C VAL A 395 -1.02 -10.42 -20.90
N ASN A 396 -0.54 -11.58 -20.42
CA ASN A 396 0.57 -11.70 -19.50
C ASN A 396 1.83 -11.04 -20.06
N GLN A 397 2.52 -10.33 -19.16
CA GLN A 397 3.83 -9.67 -19.28
C GLN A 397 3.75 -8.17 -19.58
N ASP A 398 4.21 -7.37 -18.60
CA ASP A 398 4.61 -5.98 -18.83
C ASP A 398 5.61 -6.01 -20.02
N PRO A 399 5.37 -5.26 -21.12
CA PRO A 399 6.40 -5.09 -22.12
C PRO A 399 7.62 -4.45 -21.42
N ILE A 400 8.75 -5.16 -21.49
CA ILE A 400 10.02 -4.80 -20.84
C ILE A 400 10.47 -3.40 -21.25
#